data_AF-A0A7G9Q9V9-F1
#
_entry.id   AF-A0A7G9Q9V9-F1
#
_cell.length_a   1.000
_cell.length_b   1.000
_cell.length_c   1.000
_cell.angle_alpha   90.00
_cell.angle_beta   90.00
_cell.angle_gamma   90.00
#
_symmetry.space_group_name_H-M   'P 1'
#
loop_
_entity.id
_entity.type
_entity.pdbx_description
1 polymer ?
#
loop_
_entity_poly.entity_id
_entity_poly.type
_entity_poly.pdbx_seq_one_letter_code
_entity_poly.pdbx_strand_id
1 'polypeptide(L)'
;MKSIYQYLSLLTLVLYLTACGSPKEEKAPEKETVHEESDIVTLTPEQHKLAEITLGEIELKELSGTTKVNGMLDLPPQSLVSISTPLEGIVKSTSMLQGMRVKKGELVAVMQNPEFIQMQQDYLDYKSQLQFLTQELDRQEELAKENVNSKKALQKARSEYQSVSARLLGQRSKLSLINIDFAALEKGKILKTFNLYAPMAGYVTQVNTNIGAFASTTDELFKIADTEHLHAELTVFEKDVPKLKIGQKVRFTLANEEKERMATVHLIGREISKERTVQIHCHLDKEDTQLLPGMYLKAYVESGANKVEALPDAAIVEFEGKKYVFIEQSASKLAYRYRMMEVKTNVAENGYTQVSFEETVTKPKVVVKGAYDILSKVKNAEEDEGH
;
A
#
# COMPACT_ATOMS: atom_id res chain seq x y z
N MET A 1 18.31 -39.41 66.83
CA MET A 1 17.86 -39.24 65.43
C MET A 1 18.51 -40.31 64.55
N LYS A 2 17.89 -41.49 64.44
CA LYS A 2 18.26 -42.54 63.45
C LYS A 2 17.27 -43.72 63.36
N SER A 3 16.15 -43.73 64.11
CA SER A 3 15.18 -44.86 64.13
C SER A 3 13.81 -44.56 63.48
N ILE A 4 13.63 -43.44 62.80
CA ILE A 4 12.32 -43.07 62.19
C ILE A 4 12.27 -43.26 60.66
N TYR A 5 13.41 -43.44 60.00
CA TYR A 5 13.48 -43.66 58.54
C TYR A 5 13.45 -45.14 58.12
N GLN A 6 13.54 -46.10 59.04
CA GLN A 6 13.53 -47.54 58.71
C GLN A 6 12.11 -48.14 58.62
N TYR A 7 11.07 -47.46 59.10
CA TYR A 7 9.68 -47.92 58.97
C TYR A 7 8.95 -47.32 57.76
N LEU A 8 9.50 -46.26 57.16
CA LEU A 8 8.88 -45.61 55.99
C LEU A 8 9.30 -46.22 54.65
N SER A 9 10.40 -47.00 54.60
CA SER A 9 10.81 -47.74 53.39
C SER A 9 10.18 -49.13 53.27
N LEU A 10 9.40 -49.59 54.26
CA LEU A 10 8.76 -50.92 54.27
C LEU A 10 7.31 -50.91 53.76
N LEU A 11 6.70 -49.73 53.55
CA LEU A 11 5.31 -49.61 53.10
C LEU A 11 5.16 -49.49 51.57
N THR A 12 6.24 -49.22 50.83
CA THR A 12 6.17 -48.95 49.38
C THR A 12 6.60 -50.10 48.48
N LEU A 13 6.84 -51.31 49.02
CA LEU A 13 7.33 -52.47 48.25
C LEU A 13 6.41 -53.72 48.30
N VAL A 14 5.16 -53.59 48.75
CA VAL A 14 4.20 -54.73 48.84
C VAL A 14 3.02 -54.59 47.87
N LEU A 15 3.03 -53.61 46.95
CA LEU A 15 1.99 -53.46 45.93
C LEU A 15 2.49 -53.71 44.50
N TYR A 16 3.46 -54.61 44.34
CA TYR A 16 3.66 -55.33 43.10
C TYR A 16 3.06 -56.74 43.26
N LEU A 17 2.25 -57.15 42.28
CA LEU A 17 1.89 -58.54 41.93
C LEU A 17 0.67 -59.18 42.60
N THR A 18 -0.53 -58.75 42.18
CA THR A 18 -1.67 -59.63 41.84
C THR A 18 -2.55 -58.85 40.84
N ALA A 19 -3.19 -59.37 39.79
CA ALA A 19 -3.11 -60.58 39.01
C ALA A 19 -4.01 -60.31 37.77
N CYS A 20 -3.58 -60.71 36.57
CA CYS A 20 -4.41 -60.68 35.35
C CYS A 20 -5.55 -61.72 35.44
N GLY A 21 -6.70 -61.44 34.80
CA GLY A 21 -7.75 -62.46 34.55
C GLY A 21 -9.07 -61.94 33.96
N SER A 22 -9.17 -61.96 32.62
CA SER A 22 -10.30 -61.94 31.65
C SER A 22 -11.73 -62.29 32.15
N PRO A 23 -12.85 -61.83 31.50
CA PRO A 23 -13.21 -62.32 30.15
C PRO A 23 -13.92 -61.36 29.17
N LYS A 24 -13.89 -61.87 27.94
CA LYS A 24 -14.50 -61.46 26.67
C LYS A 24 -16.00 -61.79 26.69
N GLU A 25 -16.84 -60.87 26.24
CA GLU A 25 -18.23 -61.19 25.89
C GLU A 25 -18.63 -60.48 24.58
N GLU A 26 -19.33 -61.23 23.75
CA GLU A 26 -19.56 -61.02 22.34
C GLU A 26 -21.06 -60.70 22.14
N LYS A 27 -21.33 -59.49 21.63
CA LYS A 27 -22.49 -58.98 20.85
C LYS A 27 -23.94 -59.38 21.21
N ALA A 28 -24.75 -58.33 21.47
CA ALA A 28 -26.11 -58.13 20.95
C ALA A 28 -26.34 -56.60 20.75
N PRO A 29 -27.22 -56.16 19.84
CA PRO A 29 -26.96 -55.09 18.87
C PRO A 29 -26.94 -53.69 19.50
N GLU A 30 -25.86 -52.97 19.23
CA GLU A 30 -25.81 -51.52 19.37
C GLU A 30 -26.74 -50.95 18.30
N LYS A 31 -27.87 -50.38 18.74
CA LYS A 31 -28.77 -49.63 17.88
C LYS A 31 -27.94 -48.54 17.22
N GLU A 32 -27.94 -48.52 15.89
CA GLU A 32 -27.71 -47.32 15.11
C GLU A 32 -28.73 -46.27 15.60
N THR A 33 -28.32 -45.43 16.55
CA THR A 33 -28.97 -44.14 16.77
C THR A 33 -28.44 -43.22 15.68
N VAL A 34 -29.16 -43.24 14.57
CA VAL A 34 -29.20 -42.16 13.60
C VAL A 34 -29.38 -40.84 14.36
N HIS A 35 -28.34 -40.02 14.43
CA HIS A 35 -28.47 -38.60 14.75
C HIS A 35 -29.10 -37.90 13.53
N GLU A 36 -30.43 -37.98 13.34
CA GLU A 36 -31.16 -37.20 12.32
C GLU A 36 -32.38 -36.44 12.86
N GLU A 37 -32.58 -36.35 14.18
CA GLU A 37 -33.79 -35.70 14.71
C GLU A 37 -33.59 -34.29 15.30
N SER A 38 -32.38 -33.73 15.39
CA SER A 38 -32.18 -32.37 15.96
C SER A 38 -32.33 -31.21 14.96
N ASP A 39 -32.30 -31.47 13.65
CA ASP A 39 -32.27 -30.40 12.63
C ASP A 39 -33.63 -30.18 11.93
N ILE A 40 -34.66 -30.97 12.27
CA ILE A 40 -35.95 -30.93 11.57
C ILE A 40 -37.02 -30.27 12.43
N VAL A 41 -37.43 -29.08 12.02
CA VAL A 41 -38.49 -28.29 12.66
C VAL A 41 -39.84 -28.65 12.04
N THR A 42 -40.80 -29.07 12.88
CA THR A 42 -42.16 -29.38 12.44
C THR A 42 -43.13 -28.27 12.84
N LEU A 43 -43.91 -27.76 11.88
CA LEU A 43 -44.91 -26.71 12.10
C LEU A 43 -46.31 -27.19 11.71
N THR A 44 -47.31 -26.85 12.52
CA THR A 44 -48.72 -27.08 12.16
C THR A 44 -49.18 -26.09 11.08
N PRO A 45 -50.26 -26.38 10.31
CA PRO A 45 -50.73 -25.48 9.26
C PRO A 45 -51.14 -24.08 9.75
N GLU A 46 -51.71 -23.97 10.95
CA GLU A 46 -52.07 -22.68 11.55
C GLU A 46 -50.83 -21.84 11.88
N GLN A 47 -49.81 -22.51 12.41
CA GLN A 47 -48.53 -21.92 12.76
C GLN A 47 -47.74 -21.47 11.53
N HIS A 48 -47.75 -22.28 10.47
CA HIS A 48 -47.15 -21.91 9.19
C HIS A 48 -47.79 -20.66 8.59
N LYS A 49 -49.12 -20.54 8.71
CA LYS A 49 -49.87 -19.38 8.22
C LYS A 49 -49.63 -18.13 9.07
N LEU A 50 -49.52 -18.27 10.39
CA LEU A 50 -49.27 -17.16 11.32
C LEU A 50 -47.87 -16.55 11.13
N ALA A 51 -46.86 -17.38 10.84
CA ALA A 51 -45.49 -16.95 10.59
C ALA A 51 -45.26 -16.38 9.17
N GLU A 52 -46.32 -16.23 8.36
CA GLU A 52 -46.28 -15.72 6.98
C GLU A 52 -45.15 -16.32 6.13
N ILE A 53 -44.89 -17.62 6.29
CA ILE A 53 -43.72 -18.27 5.70
C ILE A 53 -43.88 -18.30 4.18
N THR A 54 -42.92 -17.70 3.48
CA THR A 54 -42.85 -17.76 2.01
C THR A 54 -41.60 -18.50 1.57
N LEU A 55 -41.78 -19.46 0.66
CA LEU A 55 -40.69 -20.20 0.04
C LEU A 55 -40.22 -19.48 -1.22
N GLY A 56 -38.92 -19.54 -1.46
CA GLY A 56 -38.28 -19.13 -2.70
C GLY A 56 -37.16 -20.07 -3.09
N GLU A 57 -36.55 -19.79 -4.22
CA GLU A 57 -35.39 -20.52 -4.72
C GLU A 57 -34.11 -19.70 -4.50
N ILE A 58 -32.97 -20.36 -4.54
CA ILE A 58 -31.67 -19.68 -4.57
C ILE A 58 -31.52 -19.02 -5.95
N GLU A 59 -31.37 -17.70 -5.96
CA GLU A 59 -31.22 -16.95 -7.20
C GLU A 59 -29.74 -16.68 -7.50
N LEU A 60 -29.33 -16.89 -8.75
CA LEU A 60 -28.03 -16.43 -9.22
C LEU A 60 -28.09 -14.92 -9.45
N LYS A 61 -27.53 -14.16 -8.52
CA LYS A 61 -27.52 -12.70 -8.58
C LYS A 61 -26.12 -12.18 -8.82
N GLU A 62 -26.02 -11.14 -9.61
CA GLU A 62 -24.78 -10.38 -9.77
C GLU A 62 -24.61 -9.50 -8.55
N LEU A 63 -23.80 -9.95 -7.59
CA LEU A 63 -23.41 -9.17 -6.42
C LEU A 63 -21.97 -8.69 -6.62
N SER A 64 -21.78 -7.39 -6.47
CA SER A 64 -20.47 -6.73 -6.50
C SER A 64 -19.97 -6.63 -5.07
N GLY A 65 -19.04 -7.51 -4.71
CA GLY A 65 -18.41 -7.44 -3.39
C GLY A 65 -17.63 -6.15 -3.25
N THR A 66 -17.73 -5.46 -2.12
CA THR A 66 -16.80 -4.36 -1.81
C THR A 66 -15.76 -4.82 -0.81
N THR A 67 -14.48 -4.68 -1.13
CA THR A 67 -13.42 -4.85 -0.13
C THR A 67 -13.13 -3.49 0.48
N LYS A 68 -13.45 -3.34 1.77
CA LYS A 68 -13.13 -2.13 2.53
C LYS A 68 -11.65 -2.14 2.91
N VAL A 69 -10.95 -1.09 2.53
CA VAL A 69 -9.52 -0.91 2.78
C VAL A 69 -9.26 0.51 3.26
N ASN A 70 -8.15 0.71 3.94
CA ASN A 70 -7.70 2.03 4.35
C ASN A 70 -6.46 2.39 3.54
N GLY A 71 -6.14 3.67 3.46
CA GLY A 71 -4.97 4.13 2.74
C GLY A 71 -4.65 5.58 3.03
N MET A 72 -3.75 6.13 2.23
CA MET A 72 -3.42 7.54 2.20
C MET A 72 -3.21 8.02 0.78
N LEU A 73 -3.30 9.33 0.58
CA LEU A 73 -2.84 9.96 -0.66
C LEU A 73 -1.33 10.13 -0.59
N ASP A 74 -0.64 9.68 -1.63
CA ASP A 74 0.81 9.82 -1.75
C ASP A 74 1.19 10.33 -3.15
N LEU A 75 2.44 10.76 -3.27
CA LEU A 75 3.01 11.24 -4.52
C LEU A 75 3.95 10.21 -5.12
N PRO A 76 3.90 10.02 -6.45
CA PRO A 76 4.89 9.18 -7.10
C PRO A 76 6.29 9.83 -6.94
N PRO A 77 7.37 9.04 -6.88
CA PRO A 77 8.73 9.57 -6.70
C PRO A 77 9.12 10.63 -7.74
N GLN A 78 8.57 10.56 -8.96
CA GLN A 78 8.80 11.54 -10.02
C GLN A 78 8.23 12.94 -9.75
N SER A 79 7.26 13.05 -8.83
CA SER A 79 6.59 14.28 -8.43
C SER A 79 7.18 14.85 -7.12
N LEU A 80 8.28 14.29 -6.63
CA LEU A 80 9.01 14.75 -5.45
C LEU A 80 10.44 15.12 -5.86
N VAL A 81 10.89 16.31 -5.45
CA VAL A 81 12.28 16.71 -5.65
C VAL A 81 12.84 17.34 -4.38
N SER A 82 13.94 16.76 -3.91
CA SER A 82 14.79 17.30 -2.86
C SER A 82 15.85 18.20 -3.48
N ILE A 83 15.89 19.46 -3.06
CA ILE A 83 16.88 20.43 -3.48
C ILE A 83 18.03 20.40 -2.48
N SER A 84 19.20 19.96 -2.95
CA SER A 84 20.48 20.12 -2.28
C SER A 84 21.34 21.17 -2.98
N THR A 85 22.46 21.54 -2.36
CA THR A 85 23.43 22.46 -2.98
C THR A 85 24.50 21.69 -3.77
N PRO A 86 24.86 22.10 -5.00
CA PRO A 86 25.92 21.46 -5.76
C PRO A 86 27.32 21.74 -5.20
N LEU A 87 27.44 22.77 -4.34
CA LEU A 87 28.66 23.17 -3.67
C LEU A 87 28.33 23.52 -2.22
N GLU A 88 29.17 23.08 -1.29
CA GLU A 88 28.98 23.42 0.13
C GLU A 88 29.01 24.94 0.32
N GLY A 89 28.39 25.47 1.37
CA GLY A 89 28.44 26.91 1.60
C GLY A 89 27.43 27.41 2.61
N ILE A 90 27.42 28.73 2.83
CA ILE A 90 26.53 29.38 3.78
C ILE A 90 25.31 29.91 3.03
N VAL A 91 24.11 29.65 3.56
CA VAL A 91 22.87 30.24 3.06
C VAL A 91 22.85 31.73 3.38
N LYS A 92 22.97 32.57 2.36
CA LYS A 92 22.94 34.03 2.52
C LYS A 92 21.52 34.57 2.62
N SER A 93 20.60 34.00 1.86
CA SER A 93 19.19 34.38 1.87
C SER A 93 18.33 33.25 1.30
N THR A 94 17.12 33.10 1.82
CA THR A 94 16.07 32.25 1.26
C THR A 94 14.74 32.98 1.41
N SER A 95 13.87 32.85 0.41
CA SER A 95 12.49 33.38 0.45
C SER A 95 11.45 32.27 0.61
N MET A 96 11.89 31.02 0.75
CA MET A 96 11.00 29.86 0.75
C MET A 96 10.40 29.60 2.13
N LEU A 97 9.09 29.36 2.15
CA LEU A 97 8.32 28.92 3.31
C LEU A 97 7.54 27.66 2.94
N GLN A 98 7.27 26.82 3.94
CA GLN A 98 6.43 25.63 3.75
C GLN A 98 5.02 26.05 3.29
N GLY A 99 4.47 25.34 2.31
CA GLY A 99 3.19 25.63 1.67
C GLY A 99 3.26 26.64 0.52
N MET A 100 4.40 27.29 0.28
CA MET A 100 4.52 28.20 -0.86
C MET A 100 4.49 27.46 -2.20
N ARG A 101 3.76 28.01 -3.17
CA ARG A 101 3.79 27.54 -4.56
C ARG A 101 5.00 28.14 -5.27
N VAL A 102 5.74 27.30 -5.98
CA VAL A 102 6.93 27.67 -6.74
C VAL A 102 6.82 27.24 -8.19
N LYS A 103 7.44 28.02 -9.09
CA LYS A 103 7.55 27.70 -10.52
C LYS A 103 8.90 27.07 -10.82
N LYS A 104 8.97 26.28 -11.88
CA LYS A 104 10.24 25.79 -12.41
C LYS A 104 11.15 26.97 -12.77
N GLY A 105 12.39 26.95 -12.27
CA GLY A 105 13.38 28.00 -12.44
C GLY A 105 13.27 29.16 -11.45
N GLU A 106 12.37 29.09 -10.46
CA GLU A 106 12.25 30.13 -9.44
C GLU A 106 13.43 30.09 -8.46
N LEU A 107 13.89 31.27 -8.00
CA LEU A 107 15.00 31.39 -7.05
C LEU A 107 14.56 30.88 -5.68
N VAL A 108 15.24 29.84 -5.19
CA VAL A 108 14.96 29.18 -3.91
C VAL A 108 15.84 29.73 -2.80
N ALA A 109 17.15 29.78 -3.03
CA ALA A 109 18.11 30.29 -2.07
C ALA A 109 19.33 30.89 -2.76
N VAL A 110 20.02 31.77 -2.05
CA VAL A 110 21.30 32.34 -2.44
C VAL A 110 22.35 31.80 -1.49
N MET A 111 23.38 31.18 -2.04
CA MET A 111 24.47 30.55 -1.32
C MET A 111 25.74 31.38 -1.45
N GLN A 112 26.62 31.29 -0.46
CA GLN A 112 27.93 31.95 -0.44
C GLN A 112 29.02 30.93 -0.11
N ASN A 113 30.05 30.83 -0.95
CA ASN A 113 31.23 30.00 -0.70
C ASN A 113 32.50 30.70 -1.26
N PRO A 114 33.58 30.85 -0.48
CA PRO A 114 34.89 31.28 -0.98
C PRO A 114 35.44 30.43 -2.14
N GLU A 115 35.24 29.12 -2.13
CA GLU A 115 35.67 28.19 -3.18
C GLU A 115 35.04 28.54 -4.54
N PHE A 116 33.83 29.11 -4.55
CA PHE A 116 33.20 29.58 -5.78
C PHE A 116 33.99 30.71 -6.43
N ILE A 117 34.67 31.56 -5.63
CA ILE A 117 35.55 32.62 -6.12
C ILE A 117 36.80 32.00 -6.75
N GLN A 118 37.42 31.03 -6.08
CA GLN A 118 38.59 30.32 -6.59
C GLN A 118 38.27 29.61 -7.91
N MET A 119 37.12 28.95 -7.99
CA MET A 119 36.70 28.27 -9.21
C MET A 119 36.59 29.21 -10.42
N GLN A 120 36.09 30.43 -10.20
CA GLN A 120 35.99 31.47 -11.23
C GLN A 120 37.37 32.00 -11.65
N GLN A 121 38.29 32.17 -10.69
CA GLN A 121 39.67 32.58 -10.95
C GLN A 121 40.40 31.52 -11.79
N ASP A 122 40.33 30.25 -11.40
CA ASP A 122 40.95 29.14 -12.13
C ASP A 122 40.45 29.06 -13.57
N TYR A 123 39.15 29.30 -13.81
CA TYR A 123 38.58 29.34 -15.17
C TYR A 123 39.21 30.46 -16.01
N LEU A 124 39.32 31.67 -15.46
CA LEU A 124 39.91 32.81 -16.15
C LEU A 124 41.40 32.59 -16.42
N ASP A 125 42.12 32.00 -15.46
CA ASP A 125 43.54 31.67 -15.58
C ASP A 125 43.78 30.61 -16.67
N TYR A 126 43.03 29.51 -16.66
CA TYR A 126 43.13 28.47 -17.69
C TYR A 126 42.73 29.00 -19.07
N LYS A 127 41.74 29.90 -19.15
CA LYS A 127 41.35 30.52 -20.42
C LYS A 127 42.47 31.39 -20.98
N SER A 128 43.10 32.21 -20.14
CA SER A 128 44.25 33.04 -20.51
C SER A 128 45.45 32.19 -20.95
N GLN A 129 45.77 31.14 -20.20
CA GLN A 129 46.84 30.19 -20.54
C GLN A 129 46.56 29.46 -21.86
N LEU A 130 45.32 29.01 -22.07
CA LEU A 130 44.94 28.34 -23.32
C LEU A 130 45.10 29.27 -24.51
N GLN A 131 44.73 30.55 -24.39
CA GLN A 131 44.91 31.53 -25.46
C GLN A 131 46.40 31.68 -25.83
N PHE A 132 47.29 31.80 -24.84
CA PHE A 132 48.73 31.84 -25.07
C PHE A 132 49.25 30.56 -25.73
N LEU A 133 48.88 29.39 -25.20
CA LEU A 133 49.34 28.10 -25.73
C LEU A 133 48.78 27.78 -27.13
N THR A 134 47.62 28.34 -27.48
CA THR A 134 47.07 28.25 -28.83
C THR A 134 47.98 28.95 -29.83
N GLN A 135 48.35 30.21 -29.55
CA GLN A 135 49.25 30.99 -30.40
C GLN A 135 50.64 30.35 -30.51
N GLU A 136 51.13 29.80 -29.39
CA GLU A 136 52.40 29.09 -29.39
C GLU A 136 52.33 27.79 -30.21
N LEU A 137 51.26 27.00 -30.09
CA LEU A 137 51.07 25.81 -30.90
C LEU A 137 51.00 26.15 -32.40
N ASP A 138 50.23 27.17 -32.77
CA ASP A 138 50.12 27.64 -34.16
C ASP A 138 51.50 28.01 -34.73
N ARG A 139 52.30 28.75 -33.96
CA ARG A 139 53.68 29.13 -34.34
C ARG A 139 54.58 27.90 -34.51
N GLN A 140 54.49 26.93 -33.60
CA GLN A 140 55.30 25.71 -33.65
C GLN A 140 54.89 24.80 -34.82
N GLU A 141 53.61 24.79 -35.19
CA GLU A 141 53.09 24.08 -36.36
C GLU A 141 53.55 24.71 -37.67
N GLU A 142 53.60 26.05 -37.76
CA GLU A 142 54.15 26.77 -38.92
C GLU A 142 55.65 26.49 -39.11
N LEU A 143 56.45 26.63 -38.04
CA LEU A 143 57.89 26.36 -38.09
C LEU A 143 58.21 24.88 -38.41
N ALA A 144 57.33 23.96 -38.01
CA ALA A 144 57.49 22.54 -38.34
C ALA A 144 57.20 22.24 -39.81
N LYS A 145 56.25 22.95 -40.45
CA LYS A 145 55.99 22.85 -41.90
C LYS A 145 57.18 23.30 -42.73
N GLU A 146 57.88 24.34 -42.27
CA GLU A 146 59.09 24.87 -42.89
C GLU A 146 60.35 24.02 -42.60
N ASN A 147 60.21 22.86 -41.93
CA ASN A 147 61.32 22.00 -41.45
C ASN A 147 62.35 22.71 -40.54
N VAL A 148 62.00 23.85 -39.94
CA VAL A 148 62.87 24.64 -39.07
C VAL A 148 62.86 24.11 -37.63
N ASN A 149 61.77 23.44 -37.23
CA ASN A 149 61.51 23.08 -35.85
C ASN A 149 61.82 21.62 -35.48
N SER A 150 62.20 21.38 -34.23
CA SER A 150 62.37 20.04 -33.66
C SER A 150 61.00 19.39 -33.39
N LYS A 151 60.82 18.13 -33.81
CA LYS A 151 59.64 17.30 -33.48
C LYS A 151 59.30 17.32 -31.97
N LYS A 152 60.33 17.41 -31.12
CA LYS A 152 60.18 17.47 -29.66
C LYS A 152 59.47 18.75 -29.20
N ALA A 153 59.79 19.90 -29.81
CA ALA A 153 59.18 21.19 -29.45
C ALA A 153 57.70 21.23 -29.83
N LEU A 154 57.35 20.78 -31.05
CA LEU A 154 55.96 20.66 -31.48
C LEU A 154 55.17 19.68 -30.58
N GLN A 155 55.75 18.52 -30.27
CA GLN A 155 55.11 17.54 -29.38
C GLN A 155 54.88 18.12 -27.98
N LYS A 156 55.82 18.90 -27.45
CA LYS A 156 55.68 19.58 -26.15
C LYS A 156 54.55 20.61 -26.18
N ALA A 157 54.54 21.51 -27.17
CA ALA A 157 53.50 22.54 -27.31
C ALA A 157 52.10 21.92 -27.42
N ARG A 158 51.96 20.84 -28.20
CA ARG A 158 50.69 20.10 -28.33
C ARG A 158 50.25 19.50 -27.01
N SER A 159 51.15 18.85 -26.26
CA SER A 159 50.82 18.28 -24.95
C SER A 159 50.41 19.33 -23.92
N GLU A 160 51.09 20.49 -23.90
CA GLU A 160 50.75 21.60 -23.00
C GLU A 160 49.37 22.20 -23.34
N TYR A 161 49.11 22.46 -24.63
CA TYR A 161 47.80 22.90 -25.11
C TYR A 161 46.68 21.92 -24.71
N GLN A 162 46.87 20.62 -24.96
CA GLN A 162 45.88 19.60 -24.63
C GLN A 162 45.62 19.53 -23.12
N SER A 163 46.67 19.64 -22.30
CA SER A 163 46.55 19.63 -20.84
C SER A 163 45.72 20.80 -20.32
N VAL A 164 46.02 22.04 -20.76
CA VAL A 164 45.26 23.22 -20.32
C VAL A 164 43.85 23.25 -20.90
N SER A 165 43.67 22.79 -22.14
CA SER A 165 42.34 22.64 -22.75
C SER A 165 41.46 21.70 -21.93
N ALA A 166 41.98 20.56 -21.51
CA ALA A 166 41.26 19.62 -20.64
C ALA A 166 40.91 20.24 -19.27
N ARG A 167 41.82 21.01 -18.67
CA ARG A 167 41.56 21.72 -17.41
C ARG A 167 40.46 22.77 -17.56
N LEU A 168 40.50 23.56 -18.63
CA LEU A 168 39.48 24.57 -18.91
C LEU A 168 38.10 23.92 -19.10
N LEU A 169 38.02 22.82 -19.87
CA LEU A 169 36.78 22.08 -20.05
C LEU A 169 36.24 21.52 -18.73
N GLY A 170 37.10 20.91 -17.92
CA GLY A 170 36.73 20.42 -16.60
C GLY A 170 36.19 21.53 -15.68
N GLN A 171 36.86 22.68 -15.67
CA GLN A 171 36.45 23.82 -14.87
C GLN A 171 35.14 24.45 -15.34
N ARG A 172 34.95 24.55 -16.67
CA ARG A 172 33.70 25.01 -17.28
C ARG A 172 32.54 24.10 -16.88
N SER A 173 32.73 22.78 -16.91
CA SER A 173 31.70 21.83 -16.48
C SER A 173 31.33 22.00 -15.01
N LYS A 174 32.30 22.15 -14.10
CA LYS A 174 32.03 22.41 -12.68
C LYS A 174 31.20 23.68 -12.47
N LEU A 175 31.60 24.78 -13.09
CA LEU A 175 30.89 26.07 -12.99
C LEU A 175 29.49 26.01 -13.61
N SER A 176 29.27 25.18 -14.65
CA SER A 176 27.96 25.03 -15.28
C SER A 176 26.91 24.37 -14.37
N LEU A 177 27.33 23.48 -13.45
CA LEU A 177 26.44 22.88 -12.45
C LEU A 177 25.81 23.91 -11.50
N ILE A 178 26.44 25.09 -11.39
CA ILE A 178 26.06 26.18 -10.50
C ILE A 178 25.32 27.29 -11.28
N ASN A 179 24.99 27.05 -12.56
CA ASN A 179 24.28 27.99 -13.44
C ASN A 179 24.94 29.38 -13.55
N ILE A 180 26.27 29.42 -13.66
CA ILE A 180 27.00 30.69 -13.81
C ILE A 180 26.73 31.34 -15.18
N ASP A 181 26.72 32.68 -15.20
CA ASP A 181 26.78 33.46 -16.44
C ASP A 181 28.25 33.59 -16.90
N PHE A 182 28.66 32.74 -17.84
CA PHE A 182 30.00 32.79 -18.42
C PHE A 182 30.28 34.12 -19.14
N ALA A 183 29.28 34.78 -19.72
CA ALA A 183 29.50 36.04 -20.43
C ALA A 183 29.84 37.18 -19.44
N ALA A 184 29.22 37.17 -18.26
CA ALA A 184 29.59 38.10 -17.19
C ALA A 184 30.95 37.76 -16.58
N LEU A 185 31.24 36.48 -16.33
CA LEU A 185 32.53 36.04 -15.79
C LEU A 185 33.70 36.43 -16.70
N GLU A 186 33.56 36.22 -18.00
CA GLU A 186 34.60 36.53 -19.00
C GLU A 186 34.84 38.04 -19.17
N LYS A 187 33.93 38.89 -18.69
CA LYS A 187 34.12 40.34 -18.56
C LYS A 187 34.80 40.74 -17.24
N GLY A 188 35.26 39.78 -16.45
CA GLY A 188 35.95 39.99 -15.18
C GLY A 188 35.02 40.13 -13.96
N LYS A 189 33.72 39.86 -14.09
CA LYS A 189 32.77 39.95 -12.97
C LYS A 189 32.77 38.65 -12.15
N ILE A 190 33.59 38.62 -11.10
CA ILE A 190 33.64 37.50 -10.15
C ILE A 190 32.54 37.65 -9.09
N LEU A 191 31.73 36.62 -8.92
CA LEU A 191 30.62 36.58 -7.97
C LEU A 191 31.03 35.87 -6.68
N LYS A 192 30.53 36.38 -5.55
CA LYS A 192 30.74 35.76 -4.22
C LYS A 192 29.65 34.74 -3.87
N THR A 193 28.56 34.75 -4.64
CA THR A 193 27.34 34.04 -4.36
C THR A 193 26.82 33.34 -5.60
N PHE A 194 26.13 32.23 -5.39
CA PHE A 194 25.43 31.51 -6.43
C PHE A 194 23.98 31.24 -6.02
N ASN A 195 23.14 30.96 -7.01
CA ASN A 195 21.70 30.82 -6.83
C ASN A 195 21.29 29.36 -6.96
N LEU A 196 20.42 28.91 -6.06
CA LEU A 196 19.70 27.65 -6.18
C LEU A 196 18.32 27.92 -6.76
N TYR A 197 17.92 27.10 -7.73
CA TYR A 197 16.66 27.25 -8.45
C TYR A 197 15.78 26.01 -8.27
N ALA A 198 14.46 26.20 -8.34
CA ALA A 198 13.50 25.11 -8.32
C ALA A 198 13.57 24.29 -9.63
N PRO A 199 13.86 22.98 -9.60
CA PRO A 199 13.96 22.16 -10.80
C PRO A 199 12.59 21.81 -11.42
N MET A 200 11.52 21.90 -10.63
CA MET A 200 10.13 21.68 -11.05
C MET A 200 9.19 22.71 -10.41
N ALA A 201 7.97 22.81 -10.95
CA ALA A 201 6.90 23.56 -10.31
C ALA A 201 6.20 22.69 -9.25
N GLY A 202 5.63 23.31 -8.22
CA GLY A 202 4.94 22.58 -7.16
C GLY A 202 4.80 23.40 -5.88
N TYR A 203 4.67 22.72 -4.76
CA TYR A 203 4.60 23.30 -3.42
C TYR A 203 5.81 22.91 -2.58
N VAL A 204 6.33 23.85 -1.81
CA VAL A 204 7.40 23.59 -0.84
C VAL A 204 6.81 22.83 0.35
N THR A 205 7.14 21.56 0.50
CA THR A 205 6.65 20.72 1.61
C THR A 205 7.55 20.79 2.83
N GLN A 206 8.85 20.94 2.63
CA GLN A 206 9.82 21.03 3.72
C GLN A 206 10.86 22.12 3.44
N VAL A 207 11.28 22.79 4.51
CA VAL A 207 12.35 23.78 4.53
C VAL A 207 13.25 23.40 5.71
N ASN A 208 14.42 22.86 5.43
CA ASN A 208 15.35 22.34 6.45
C ASN A 208 16.58 23.24 6.61
N THR A 209 16.45 24.52 6.28
CA THR A 209 17.56 25.47 6.32
C THR A 209 17.10 26.85 6.75
N ASN A 210 18.04 27.69 7.16
CA ASN A 210 17.80 29.08 7.55
C ASN A 210 18.99 29.97 7.15
N ILE A 211 18.78 31.29 7.20
CA ILE A 211 19.82 32.27 6.87
C ILE A 211 20.99 32.12 7.83
N GLY A 212 22.20 31.99 7.29
CA GLY A 212 23.44 31.79 8.05
C GLY A 212 23.81 30.32 8.29
N ALA A 213 22.93 29.36 7.99
CA ALA A 213 23.29 27.95 8.08
C ALA A 213 24.36 27.57 7.05
N PHE A 214 25.25 26.69 7.48
CA PHE A 214 26.13 25.95 6.57
C PHE A 214 25.35 24.77 5.97
N ALA A 215 25.47 24.59 4.66
CA ALA A 215 24.82 23.54 3.89
C ALA A 215 25.88 22.71 3.15
N SER A 216 25.79 21.39 3.27
CA SER A 216 26.58 20.42 2.54
C SER A 216 25.85 19.91 1.29
N THR A 217 26.59 19.24 0.40
CA THR A 217 26.04 18.60 -0.81
C THR A 217 25.08 17.44 -0.52
N THR A 218 25.18 16.86 0.68
CA THR A 218 24.30 15.79 1.17
C THR A 218 23.01 16.29 1.82
N ASP A 219 22.94 17.59 2.11
CA ASP A 219 21.84 18.15 2.89
C ASP A 219 20.65 18.44 1.98
N GLU A 220 19.49 17.92 2.34
CA GLU A 220 18.22 18.29 1.72
C GLU A 220 17.75 19.62 2.31
N LEU A 221 17.95 20.71 1.56
CA LEU A 221 17.62 22.07 2.02
C LEU A 221 16.14 22.37 1.88
N PHE A 222 15.53 21.94 0.77
CA PHE A 222 14.12 22.13 0.47
C PHE A 222 13.54 20.89 -0.19
N LYS A 223 12.27 20.64 0.06
CA LYS A 223 11.51 19.60 -0.64
C LYS A 223 10.37 20.24 -1.40
N ILE A 224 10.29 19.98 -2.69
CA ILE A 224 9.18 20.40 -3.55
C ILE A 224 8.37 19.16 -3.91
N ALA A 225 7.06 19.31 -3.86
CA ALA A 225 6.09 18.31 -4.26
C ALA A 225 5.15 18.88 -5.32
N ASP A 226 5.03 18.18 -6.44
CA ASP A 226 3.98 18.44 -7.42
C ASP A 226 2.72 17.67 -7.03
N THR A 227 1.66 18.38 -6.67
CA THR A 227 0.39 17.79 -6.21
C THR A 227 -0.62 17.55 -7.33
N GLU A 228 -0.27 17.83 -8.59
CA GLU A 228 -1.18 17.61 -9.72
C GLU A 228 -1.46 16.09 -9.89
N HIS A 229 -0.44 15.24 -9.74
CA HIS A 229 -0.54 13.80 -9.99
C HIS A 229 -0.54 12.96 -8.70
N LEU A 230 -1.50 13.18 -7.81
CA LEU A 230 -1.67 12.36 -6.61
C LEU A 230 -2.13 10.94 -6.93
N HIS A 231 -1.71 9.99 -6.11
CA HIS A 231 -2.17 8.60 -6.14
C HIS A 231 -2.71 8.19 -4.78
N ALA A 232 -3.70 7.31 -4.78
CA ALA A 232 -4.19 6.69 -3.56
C ALA A 232 -3.40 5.40 -3.32
N GLU A 233 -2.66 5.36 -2.23
CA GLU A 233 -1.97 4.17 -1.75
C GLU A 233 -2.85 3.48 -0.71
N LEU A 234 -3.35 2.30 -1.07
CA LEU A 234 -4.24 1.50 -0.22
C LEU A 234 -3.47 0.37 0.44
N THR A 235 -3.72 0.16 1.72
CA THR A 235 -3.16 -0.94 2.51
C THR A 235 -4.20 -2.06 2.60
N VAL A 236 -3.88 -3.21 2.03
CA VAL A 236 -4.82 -4.36 1.98
C VAL A 236 -4.23 -5.58 2.66
N PHE A 237 -5.04 -6.29 3.44
CA PHE A 237 -4.59 -7.52 4.10
C PHE A 237 -4.32 -8.63 3.08
N GLU A 238 -3.30 -9.44 3.36
CA GLU A 238 -2.87 -10.59 2.54
C GLU A 238 -4.05 -11.49 2.09
N LYS A 239 -5.03 -11.71 2.98
CA LYS A 239 -6.23 -12.53 2.73
C LYS A 239 -7.14 -11.99 1.61
N ASP A 240 -7.12 -10.69 1.37
CA ASP A 240 -8.03 -10.02 0.42
C ASP A 240 -7.34 -9.69 -0.92
N VAL A 241 -6.01 -9.77 -0.98
CA VAL A 241 -5.22 -9.55 -2.21
C VAL A 241 -5.69 -10.41 -3.39
N PRO A 242 -6.01 -11.71 -3.24
CA PRO A 242 -6.47 -12.54 -4.37
C PRO A 242 -7.78 -12.08 -5.00
N LYS A 243 -8.58 -11.26 -4.30
CA LYS A 243 -9.87 -10.72 -4.78
C LYS A 243 -9.66 -9.49 -5.67
N LEU A 244 -8.46 -8.91 -5.65
CA LEU A 244 -8.15 -7.64 -6.28
C LEU A 244 -7.52 -7.86 -7.65
N LYS A 245 -7.90 -7.02 -8.60
CA LYS A 245 -7.40 -7.04 -9.98
C LYS A 245 -7.06 -5.62 -10.42
N ILE A 246 -6.01 -5.51 -11.22
CA ILE A 246 -5.65 -4.26 -11.89
C ILE A 246 -6.83 -3.82 -12.77
N GLY A 247 -7.16 -2.53 -12.73
CA GLY A 247 -8.29 -1.92 -13.44
C GLY A 247 -9.61 -1.85 -12.66
N GLN A 248 -9.69 -2.42 -11.45
CA GLN A 248 -10.88 -2.27 -10.60
C GLN A 248 -11.12 -0.82 -10.21
N LYS A 249 -12.40 -0.45 -10.10
CA LYS A 249 -12.82 0.85 -9.57
C LYS A 249 -12.74 0.84 -8.05
N VAL A 250 -12.23 1.96 -7.54
CA VAL A 250 -12.06 2.23 -6.12
C VAL A 250 -12.82 3.49 -5.82
N ARG A 251 -13.79 3.38 -4.91
CA ARG A 251 -14.47 4.53 -4.36
C ARG A 251 -13.85 4.87 -3.02
N PHE A 252 -13.37 6.10 -2.85
CA PHE A 252 -12.73 6.53 -1.62
C PHE A 252 -13.31 7.83 -1.07
N THR A 253 -13.23 7.96 0.25
CA THR A 253 -13.60 9.16 1.02
C THR A 253 -12.44 9.53 1.93
N LEU A 254 -12.21 10.84 2.09
CA LEU A 254 -11.20 11.34 3.03
C LEU A 254 -11.73 11.22 4.45
N ALA A 255 -10.84 11.06 5.44
CA ALA A 255 -11.25 10.87 6.83
C ALA A 255 -12.18 11.98 7.37
N ASN A 256 -12.08 13.20 6.83
CA ASN A 256 -12.79 14.40 7.28
C ASN A 256 -13.85 14.90 6.26
N GLU A 257 -14.22 14.09 5.27
CA GLU A 257 -15.14 14.51 4.20
C GLU A 257 -16.08 13.36 3.80
N GLU A 258 -17.34 13.68 3.50
CA GLU A 258 -18.32 12.71 2.97
C GLU A 258 -18.31 12.62 1.44
N LYS A 259 -17.53 13.48 0.77
CA LYS A 259 -17.43 13.50 -0.69
C LYS A 259 -16.72 12.24 -1.19
N GLU A 260 -17.48 11.42 -1.91
CA GLU A 260 -16.95 10.25 -2.61
C GLU A 260 -16.15 10.68 -3.84
N ARG A 261 -14.99 10.06 -4.02
CA ARG A 261 -14.12 10.20 -5.19
C ARG A 261 -13.84 8.83 -5.78
N MET A 262 -13.53 8.80 -7.07
CA MET A 262 -13.22 7.58 -7.80
C MET A 262 -11.74 7.52 -8.14
N ALA A 263 -11.18 6.33 -8.04
CA ALA A 263 -9.84 5.97 -8.46
C ALA A 263 -9.88 4.59 -9.14
N THR A 264 -8.80 4.25 -9.82
CA THR A 264 -8.65 2.97 -10.51
C THR A 264 -7.38 2.28 -10.05
N VAL A 265 -7.47 0.99 -9.71
CA VAL A 265 -6.31 0.17 -9.32
C VAL A 265 -5.31 0.11 -10.48
N HIS A 266 -4.11 0.65 -10.27
CA HIS A 266 -3.06 0.68 -11.28
C HIS A 266 -2.00 -0.41 -11.03
N LEU A 267 -1.57 -0.57 -9.78
CA LEU A 267 -0.52 -1.52 -9.41
C LEU A 267 -0.83 -2.19 -8.07
N ILE A 268 -0.65 -3.50 -8.02
CA ILE A 268 -0.74 -4.29 -6.78
C ILE A 268 0.68 -4.66 -6.39
N GLY A 269 1.08 -4.29 -5.18
CA GLY A 269 2.39 -4.63 -4.62
C GLY A 269 2.62 -6.14 -4.59
N ARG A 270 3.87 -6.55 -4.74
CA ARG A 270 4.28 -7.97 -4.72
C ARG A 270 5.07 -8.35 -3.48
N GLU A 271 5.09 -7.45 -2.49
CA GLU A 271 5.74 -7.62 -1.20
C GLU A 271 4.69 -7.58 -0.10
N ILE A 272 4.81 -8.48 0.88
CA ILE A 272 3.96 -8.53 2.06
C ILE A 272 4.74 -7.88 3.20
N SER A 273 4.16 -6.85 3.81
CA SER A 273 4.76 -6.15 4.94
C SER A 273 4.82 -7.02 6.21
N LYS A 274 5.55 -6.57 7.24
CA LYS A 274 5.61 -7.25 8.54
C LYS A 274 4.23 -7.41 9.19
N GLU A 275 3.32 -6.49 8.89
CA GLU A 275 1.93 -6.44 9.34
C GLU A 275 0.99 -7.31 8.49
N ARG A 276 1.53 -8.11 7.55
CA ARG A 276 0.78 -8.96 6.61
C ARG A 276 -0.16 -8.18 5.69
N THR A 277 0.32 -7.03 5.22
CA THR A 277 -0.41 -6.17 4.29
C THR A 277 0.35 -5.97 2.99
N VAL A 278 -0.36 -5.62 1.93
CA VAL A 278 0.16 -5.33 0.60
C VAL A 278 -0.32 -3.94 0.21
N GLN A 279 0.60 -3.12 -0.30
CA GLN A 279 0.28 -1.79 -0.82
C GLN A 279 -0.26 -1.87 -2.25
N ILE A 280 -1.29 -1.10 -2.52
CA ILE A 280 -1.94 -1.02 -3.84
C ILE A 280 -1.99 0.44 -4.26
N HIS A 281 -1.40 0.74 -5.41
CA HIS A 281 -1.40 2.09 -5.96
C HIS A 281 -2.58 2.26 -6.92
N CYS A 282 -3.37 3.28 -6.66
CA CYS A 282 -4.53 3.65 -7.45
C CYS A 282 -4.36 5.05 -8.02
N HIS A 283 -4.67 5.22 -9.30
CA HIS A 283 -4.70 6.54 -9.93
C HIS A 283 -6.06 7.18 -9.72
N LEU A 284 -6.09 8.44 -9.32
CA LEU A 284 -7.33 9.19 -9.19
C LEU A 284 -7.91 9.45 -10.59
N ASP A 285 -9.22 9.27 -10.75
CA ASP A 285 -9.89 9.52 -12.03
C ASP A 285 -10.00 11.03 -12.34
N LYS A 286 -9.97 11.87 -11.30
CA LYS A 286 -9.99 13.33 -11.39
C LYS A 286 -9.00 13.93 -10.40
N GLU A 287 -8.22 14.88 -10.87
CA GLU A 287 -7.35 15.69 -10.04
C GLU A 287 -8.19 16.71 -9.23
N ASP A 288 -7.77 16.94 -7.99
CA ASP A 288 -8.42 17.88 -7.07
C ASP A 288 -7.33 18.60 -6.30
N THR A 289 -7.21 19.92 -6.54
CA THR A 289 -6.15 20.76 -5.97
C THR A 289 -6.27 20.97 -4.46
N GLN A 290 -7.39 20.55 -3.85
CA GLN A 290 -7.57 20.58 -2.40
C GLN A 290 -6.94 19.38 -1.71
N LEU A 291 -6.55 18.35 -2.48
CA LEU A 291 -5.93 17.15 -1.94
C LEU A 291 -4.47 17.43 -1.59
N LEU A 292 -4.09 16.97 -0.39
CA LEU A 292 -2.73 17.07 0.10
C LEU A 292 -2.12 15.66 0.24
N PRO A 293 -0.82 15.49 -0.08
CA PRO A 293 -0.11 14.28 0.26
C PRO A 293 -0.18 14.00 1.77
N GLY A 294 -0.27 12.73 2.15
CA GLY A 294 -0.38 12.27 3.54
C GLY A 294 -1.79 12.28 4.11
N MET A 295 -2.82 12.70 3.37
CA MET A 295 -4.20 12.61 3.82
C MET A 295 -4.66 11.15 3.90
N TYR A 296 -5.21 10.75 5.05
CA TYR A 296 -5.83 9.43 5.22
C TYR A 296 -7.16 9.33 4.49
N LEU A 297 -7.39 8.16 3.90
CA LEU A 297 -8.61 7.85 3.18
C LEU A 297 -9.13 6.45 3.53
N LYS A 298 -10.43 6.29 3.40
CA LYS A 298 -11.13 5.00 3.42
C LYS A 298 -11.55 4.70 2.01
N ALA A 299 -11.34 3.48 1.56
CA ALA A 299 -11.64 3.06 0.21
C ALA A 299 -12.45 1.77 0.20
N TYR A 300 -13.30 1.66 -0.81
CA TYR A 300 -14.09 0.50 -1.15
C TYR A 300 -13.67 0.08 -2.55
N VAL A 301 -12.94 -1.02 -2.63
CA VAL A 301 -12.55 -1.60 -3.92
C VAL A 301 -13.68 -2.49 -4.39
N GLU A 302 -14.20 -2.19 -5.57
CA GLU A 302 -15.27 -2.97 -6.18
C GLU A 302 -14.66 -4.27 -6.72
N SER A 303 -14.96 -5.38 -6.05
CA SER A 303 -14.79 -6.71 -6.62
C SER A 303 -15.88 -6.86 -7.66
N GLY A 304 -15.49 -6.85 -8.94
CA GLY A 304 -16.42 -6.89 -10.07
C GLY A 304 -17.53 -7.93 -9.88
N ALA A 305 -18.71 -7.62 -10.45
CA ALA A 305 -19.91 -8.42 -10.32
C ALA A 305 -19.65 -9.90 -10.65
N ASN A 306 -19.83 -10.76 -9.64
CA ASN A 306 -19.83 -12.20 -9.85
C ASN A 306 -21.25 -12.70 -9.72
N LYS A 307 -21.66 -13.61 -10.60
CA LYS A 307 -22.91 -14.36 -10.43
C LYS A 307 -22.71 -15.32 -9.27
N VAL A 308 -23.36 -15.02 -8.16
CA VAL A 308 -23.29 -15.80 -6.93
C VAL A 308 -24.68 -16.26 -6.52
N GLU A 309 -24.74 -17.41 -5.87
CA GLU A 309 -25.94 -17.91 -5.22
C GLU A 309 -26.29 -17.00 -4.06
N ALA A 310 -27.42 -16.31 -4.16
CA ALA A 310 -27.84 -15.32 -3.18
C ALA A 310 -29.26 -15.58 -2.69
N LEU A 311 -29.49 -15.26 -1.43
CA LEU A 311 -30.81 -15.28 -0.80
C LEU A 311 -31.11 -13.90 -0.20
N PRO A 312 -32.38 -13.51 -0.09
CA PRO A 312 -32.75 -12.31 0.65
C PRO A 312 -32.27 -12.37 2.10
N ASP A 313 -31.88 -11.24 2.68
CA ASP A 313 -31.32 -11.19 4.04
C ASP A 313 -32.29 -11.76 5.09
N ALA A 314 -33.60 -11.64 4.86
CA ALA A 314 -34.66 -12.19 5.71
C ALA A 314 -34.71 -13.74 5.75
N ALA A 315 -34.05 -14.41 4.80
CA ALA A 315 -33.96 -15.87 4.74
C ALA A 315 -32.89 -16.44 5.69
N ILE A 316 -31.95 -15.60 6.12
CA ILE A 316 -30.77 -16.01 6.89
C ILE A 316 -30.98 -15.63 8.35
N VAL A 317 -30.85 -16.61 9.23
CA VAL A 317 -30.93 -16.40 10.68
C VAL A 317 -29.60 -16.68 11.34
N GLU A 318 -29.30 -15.98 12.42
CA GLU A 318 -28.09 -16.18 13.21
C GLU A 318 -28.44 -16.89 14.52
N PHE A 319 -27.74 -17.99 14.80
CA PHE A 319 -27.88 -18.77 16.02
C PHE A 319 -26.50 -19.22 16.50
N GLU A 320 -26.21 -18.98 17.79
CA GLU A 320 -24.91 -19.30 18.42
C GLU A 320 -23.67 -18.79 17.65
N GLY A 321 -23.78 -17.64 16.97
CA GLY A 321 -22.70 -17.05 16.17
C GLY A 321 -22.46 -17.72 14.81
N LYS A 322 -23.31 -18.67 14.42
CA LYS A 322 -23.37 -19.30 13.10
C LYS A 322 -24.62 -18.86 12.35
N LYS A 323 -24.58 -18.95 11.02
CA LYS A 323 -25.69 -18.54 10.16
C LYS A 323 -26.38 -19.75 9.56
N TYR A 324 -27.70 -19.74 9.56
CA TYR A 324 -28.53 -20.85 9.11
C TYR A 324 -29.60 -20.38 8.14
N VAL A 325 -30.05 -21.31 7.30
CA VAL A 325 -31.25 -21.19 6.46
C VAL A 325 -32.13 -22.40 6.66
N PHE A 326 -33.44 -22.24 6.45
CA PHE A 326 -34.42 -23.33 6.55
C PHE A 326 -34.84 -23.82 5.18
N ILE A 327 -34.76 -25.14 4.95
CA ILE A 327 -35.15 -25.78 3.70
C ILE A 327 -36.37 -26.65 3.92
N GLU A 328 -37.39 -26.49 3.08
CA GLU A 328 -38.57 -27.35 3.09
C GLU A 328 -38.19 -28.79 2.70
N GLN A 329 -38.44 -29.73 3.62
CA GLN A 329 -38.27 -31.17 3.38
C GLN A 329 -39.59 -31.81 2.94
N SER A 330 -40.68 -31.48 3.62
CA SER A 330 -42.01 -31.96 3.24
C SER A 330 -43.12 -31.00 3.66
N ALA A 331 -44.10 -30.86 2.79
CA ALA A 331 -45.34 -30.14 3.05
C ALA A 331 -46.52 -31.10 2.92
N SER A 332 -47.30 -31.23 3.98
CA SER A 332 -48.53 -32.02 4.01
C SER A 332 -49.67 -31.21 4.63
N LYS A 333 -50.91 -31.68 4.46
CA LYS A 333 -52.08 -31.05 5.12
C LYS A 333 -52.02 -31.10 6.65
N LEU A 334 -51.16 -31.94 7.22
CA LEU A 334 -51.05 -32.19 8.66
C LEU A 334 -49.87 -31.45 9.30
N ALA A 335 -48.76 -31.32 8.57
CA ALA A 335 -47.55 -30.69 9.08
C ALA A 335 -46.61 -30.25 7.94
N TYR A 336 -45.85 -29.20 8.20
CA TYR A 336 -44.73 -28.73 7.40
C TYR A 336 -43.42 -29.05 8.13
N ARG A 337 -42.43 -29.61 7.42
CA ARG A 337 -41.12 -29.95 7.99
C ARG A 337 -40.01 -29.17 7.31
N TYR A 338 -39.18 -28.51 8.11
CA TYR A 338 -38.06 -27.68 7.69
C TYR A 338 -36.76 -28.22 8.25
N ARG A 339 -35.74 -28.38 7.42
CA ARG A 339 -34.39 -28.70 7.89
C ARG A 339 -33.60 -27.41 8.08
N MET A 340 -33.05 -27.22 9.26
CA MET A 340 -32.09 -26.15 9.56
C MET A 340 -30.73 -26.54 8.98
N MET A 341 -30.10 -25.66 8.21
CA MET A 341 -28.79 -25.94 7.63
C MET A 341 -27.86 -24.75 7.78
N GLU A 342 -26.62 -25.02 8.20
CA GLU A 342 -25.57 -24.02 8.34
C GLU A 342 -25.11 -23.53 6.96
N VAL A 343 -24.92 -22.22 6.82
CA VAL A 343 -24.44 -21.59 5.59
C VAL A 343 -23.30 -20.62 5.87
N LYS A 344 -22.34 -20.57 4.94
CA LYS A 344 -21.31 -19.52 4.93
C LYS A 344 -21.80 -18.34 4.12
N THR A 345 -21.92 -17.18 4.75
CA THR A 345 -22.26 -15.93 4.05
C THR A 345 -21.02 -15.17 3.64
N ASN A 346 -21.04 -14.54 2.46
CA ASN A 346 -19.93 -13.70 2.00
C ASN A 346 -20.40 -12.29 1.63
N VAL A 347 -20.60 -11.99 0.33
CA VAL A 347 -21.02 -10.66 -0.14
C VAL A 347 -22.50 -10.41 0.17
N ALA A 348 -22.82 -9.27 0.79
CA ALA A 348 -24.20 -8.80 0.95
C ALA A 348 -24.39 -7.45 0.26
N GLU A 349 -25.37 -7.35 -0.64
CA GLU A 349 -25.65 -6.15 -1.43
C GLU A 349 -27.13 -6.09 -1.82
N ASN A 350 -27.74 -4.90 -1.78
CA ASN A 350 -29.14 -4.64 -2.20
C ASN A 350 -30.20 -5.54 -1.52
N GLY A 351 -30.00 -5.91 -0.25
CA GLY A 351 -30.91 -6.76 0.53
C GLY A 351 -30.79 -8.26 0.26
N TYR A 352 -29.72 -8.68 -0.43
CA TYR A 352 -29.40 -10.06 -0.74
C TYR A 352 -28.00 -10.40 -0.25
N THR A 353 -27.84 -11.60 0.29
CA THR A 353 -26.58 -12.11 0.79
C THR A 353 -26.19 -13.38 0.05
N GLN A 354 -24.94 -13.42 -0.43
CA GLN A 354 -24.32 -14.61 -0.99
C GLN A 354 -24.23 -15.71 0.08
N VAL A 355 -24.70 -16.89 -0.27
CA VAL A 355 -24.65 -18.09 0.57
C VAL A 355 -23.83 -19.18 -0.12
N SER A 356 -23.12 -19.97 0.68
CA SER A 356 -22.46 -21.20 0.24
C SER A 356 -22.81 -22.30 1.22
N PHE A 357 -23.29 -23.42 0.68
CA PHE A 357 -23.59 -24.63 1.43
C PHE A 357 -22.35 -25.53 1.48
N GLU A 358 -22.12 -26.20 2.61
CA GLU A 358 -21.08 -27.25 2.69
C GLU A 358 -21.58 -28.57 2.07
N GLU A 359 -22.88 -28.83 2.16
CA GLU A 359 -23.56 -29.96 1.52
C GLU A 359 -24.13 -29.56 0.15
N THR A 360 -24.04 -30.45 -0.84
CA THR A 360 -24.63 -30.19 -2.17
C THR A 360 -26.14 -30.34 -2.10
N VAL A 361 -26.88 -29.24 -2.27
CA VAL A 361 -28.34 -29.25 -2.26
C VAL A 361 -28.88 -28.93 -3.64
N THR A 362 -29.67 -29.84 -4.21
CA THR A 362 -30.16 -29.71 -5.58
C THR A 362 -31.51 -28.99 -5.58
N LYS A 363 -31.53 -27.71 -6.00
CA LYS A 363 -32.75 -26.87 -6.12
C LYS A 363 -33.66 -26.89 -4.88
N PRO A 364 -33.15 -26.52 -3.70
CA PRO A 364 -33.98 -26.47 -2.50
C PRO A 364 -35.02 -25.36 -2.57
N LYS A 365 -36.20 -25.62 -2.00
CA LYS A 365 -37.15 -24.57 -1.62
C LYS A 365 -36.72 -24.03 -0.26
N VAL A 366 -36.19 -22.81 -0.27
CA VAL A 366 -35.66 -22.13 0.92
C VAL A 366 -36.71 -21.18 1.46
N VAL A 367 -36.80 -21.07 2.78
CA VAL A 367 -37.65 -20.08 3.44
C VAL A 367 -37.06 -18.68 3.25
N VAL A 368 -37.76 -17.81 2.52
CA VAL A 368 -37.33 -16.44 2.20
C VAL A 368 -37.88 -15.41 3.19
N LYS A 369 -39.04 -15.68 3.79
CA LYS A 369 -39.67 -14.85 4.83
C LYS A 369 -40.18 -15.75 5.95
N GLY A 370 -40.06 -15.30 7.20
CA GLY A 370 -40.51 -16.05 8.38
C GLY A 370 -39.46 -16.98 8.99
N ALA A 371 -38.20 -16.95 8.52
CA ALA A 371 -37.13 -17.81 9.03
C ALA A 371 -36.87 -17.60 10.55
N TYR A 372 -36.99 -16.36 11.04
CA TYR A 372 -36.84 -16.04 12.47
C TYR A 372 -37.92 -16.69 13.35
N ASP A 373 -39.16 -16.78 12.85
CA ASP A 373 -40.27 -17.40 13.59
C ASP A 373 -40.11 -18.92 13.69
N ILE A 374 -39.51 -19.54 12.66
CA ILE A 374 -39.12 -20.96 12.69
C ILE A 374 -38.03 -21.16 13.75
N LEU A 375 -36.98 -20.34 13.73
CA LEU A 375 -35.88 -20.43 14.70
C LEU A 375 -36.36 -20.24 16.14
N SER A 376 -37.26 -19.27 16.38
CA SER A 376 -37.78 -18.98 17.72
C SER A 376 -38.52 -20.18 18.32
N LYS A 377 -39.12 -21.03 17.48
CA LYS A 377 -39.76 -22.26 17.93
C LYS A 377 -38.81 -23.39 18.25
N VAL A 378 -37.72 -23.50 17.50
CA VAL A 378 -36.64 -24.45 17.83
C VAL A 378 -36.13 -24.16 19.23
N LYS A 379 -35.86 -22.88 19.53
CA LYS A 379 -35.42 -22.45 20.87
C LYS A 379 -36.43 -22.77 21.97
N ASN A 380 -37.70 -22.44 21.75
CA ASN A 380 -38.73 -22.67 22.76
C ASN A 380 -38.97 -24.18 23.00
N ALA A 381 -38.81 -25.03 21.98
CA ALA A 381 -38.94 -26.48 22.12
C ALA A 381 -37.76 -27.11 22.89
N GLU A 382 -36.53 -26.60 22.70
CA GLU A 382 -35.36 -27.04 23.47
C GLU A 382 -35.41 -26.62 24.95
N GLU A 383 -36.02 -25.46 25.26
CA GLU A 383 -36.24 -25.03 26.65
C GLU A 383 -37.32 -25.88 27.38
N ASP A 384 -38.33 -26.38 26.67
CA ASP A 384 -39.38 -27.25 27.23
C ASP A 384 -38.90 -28.71 27.46
N GLU A 385 -37.93 -29.21 26.69
CA GLU A 385 -37.34 -30.55 26.87
C GLU A 385 -36.22 -30.60 27.93
N GLY A 386 -35.78 -29.45 28.44
CA GLY A 386 -34.72 -29.30 29.44
C GLY A 386 -35.16 -29.31 30.91
N HIS A 387 -36.43 -29.63 31.20
CA HIS A 387 -37.01 -29.59 32.55
C HIS A 387 -37.43 -30.96 33.12
#